data_AF-A0A2V8BES1-F1
#
_entry.id   AF-A0A2V8BES1-F1
#
_cell.length_a   1.000
_cell.length_b   1.000
_cell.length_c   1.000
_cell.angle_alpha   90.00
_cell.angle_beta   90.00
_cell.angle_gamma   90.00
#
_symmetry.space_group_name_H-M   'P 1'
#
loop_
_entity.id
_entity.type
_entity.pdbx_description
1 polymer ?
#
loop_
_entity_poly.entity_id
_entity_poly.type
_entity_poly.pdbx_seq_one_letter_code
_entity_poly.pdbx_strand_id
1 'polypeptide(L)'
;VIALTLKYTRFGRHLFAIGSSERTARLCGVRIDWCKFVVYTIAAALAGLAGVMEFSKLSVGDPTVAVGLELDVIAAVIIGGGSLLGGRGSVAGTIAGAAIMSVIQIGCSQQGLPNWVQQIVTGTIIVGAVALDRWRTKA
;
A
#
# COMPACT_ATOMS: atom_id res chain seq x y z
N VAL A 1 11.63 -8.97 7.75
CA VAL A 1 12.75 -7.99 7.73
C VAL A 1 12.24 -6.54 7.75
N ILE A 2 11.49 -6.09 6.74
CA ILE A 2 11.03 -4.68 6.64
C ILE A 2 10.25 -4.22 7.88
N ALA A 3 9.34 -5.05 8.40
CA ALA A 3 8.61 -4.76 9.64
C ALA A 3 9.52 -4.53 10.86
N LEU A 4 10.60 -5.32 10.98
CA LEU A 4 11.57 -5.21 12.06
C LEU A 4 12.41 -3.95 11.89
N THR A 5 12.87 -3.66 10.67
CA THR A 5 13.59 -2.44 10.33
C THR A 5 12.75 -1.21 10.71
N LEU A 6 11.46 -1.20 10.37
CA LEU A 6 10.59 -0.06 10.63
C LEU A 6 10.33 0.17 12.12
N LYS A 7 10.24 -0.90 12.93
CA LYS A 7 9.95 -0.83 14.37
C LYS A 7 11.19 -0.54 15.23
N TYR A 8 12.35 -1.08 14.85
CA TYR A 8 13.54 -1.08 15.71
C TYR A 8 14.67 -0.16 15.25
N THR A 9 14.64 0.40 14.03
CA THR A 9 15.72 1.27 13.54
C THR A 9 15.37 2.76 13.60
N ARG A 10 16.42 3.59 13.72
CA ARG A 10 16.31 5.06 13.60
C ARG A 10 15.70 5.47 12.25
N PHE A 11 16.01 4.74 11.19
CA PHE A 11 15.46 4.97 9.84
C PHE A 11 13.93 4.90 9.82
N GLY A 12 13.32 3.90 10.46
CA GLY A 12 11.86 3.80 10.54
C GLY A 12 11.22 4.98 11.27
N ARG A 13 11.84 5.45 12.36
CA ARG A 13 11.35 6.62 13.12
C ARG A 13 11.47 7.92 12.32
N HIS A 14 12.54 8.08 11.53
CA HIS A 14 12.65 9.19 10.58
C HIS A 14 11.56 9.14 9.51
N LEU A 15 11.22 7.94 9.02
CA LEU A 15 10.19 7.78 8.00
C LEU A 15 8.79 8.17 8.51
N PHE A 16 8.42 7.75 9.73
CA PHE A 16 7.16 8.19 10.35
C PHE A 16 7.13 9.69 10.62
N ALA A 17 8.26 10.30 11.00
CA ALA A 17 8.36 11.74 11.22
C ALA A 17 8.21 12.55 9.91
N ILE A 18 8.82 12.08 8.81
CA ILE A 18 8.64 12.68 7.49
C ILE A 18 7.17 12.56 7.05
N GLY A 19 6.54 11.42 7.33
CA GLY A 19 5.14 11.18 6.99
C GLY A 19 4.14 12.04 7.77
N SER A 20 4.46 12.54 8.97
CA SER A 20 3.56 13.41 9.74
C SER A 20 3.72 14.89 9.37
N SER A 21 4.95 15.36 9.22
CA SER A 21 5.25 16.72 8.75
C SER A 21 6.68 16.80 8.24
N GLU A 22 6.82 16.95 6.93
CA GLU A 22 8.13 17.12 6.31
C GLU A 22 8.87 18.38 6.81
N ARG A 23 8.13 19.48 7.02
CA ARG A 23 8.70 20.73 7.55
C ARG A 23 9.28 20.53 8.94
N THR A 24 8.55 19.82 9.81
CA THR A 24 9.01 19.54 11.18
C THR A 24 10.19 18.57 11.19
N ALA A 25 10.15 17.53 10.36
CA ALA A 25 11.28 16.60 10.24
C ALA A 25 12.57 17.30 9.79
N ARG A 26 12.48 18.28 8.89
CA ARG A 26 13.63 19.10 8.45
C ARG A 26 14.24 19.89 9.60
N LEU A 27 13.40 20.54 10.41
CA LEU A 27 13.83 21.31 11.57
C LEU A 27 14.47 20.43 12.65
N CYS A 28 14.08 19.16 12.74
CA CYS A 28 14.70 18.17 13.61
C CYS A 28 16.01 17.56 13.06
N GLY A 29 16.57 18.10 11.97
CA GLY A 29 17.86 17.65 11.41
C GLY A 29 17.78 16.35 10.60
N VAL A 30 16.57 15.90 10.20
CA VAL A 30 16.41 14.71 9.37
C VAL A 30 16.74 15.03 7.91
N ARG A 31 17.62 14.23 7.30
CA ARG A 31 17.97 14.31 5.88
C ARG A 31 16.85 13.72 5.02
N ILE A 32 15.83 14.52 4.75
CA ILE A 32 14.60 14.09 4.06
C ILE A 32 14.91 13.51 2.68
N ASP A 33 15.73 14.18 1.88
CA ASP A 33 16.01 13.78 0.49
C ASP A 33 16.66 12.38 0.44
N TRP A 34 17.59 12.11 1.35
CA TRP A 34 18.25 10.81 1.44
C TRP A 34 17.28 9.71 1.90
N CYS A 35 16.43 10.00 2.88
CA CYS A 35 15.39 9.05 3.31
C CYS A 35 14.39 8.74 2.18
N LYS A 36 13.92 9.77 1.44
CA LYS A 36 13.02 9.58 0.30
C LYS A 36 13.69 8.76 -0.79
N PHE A 37 14.93 9.07 -1.14
CA PHE A 37 15.69 8.33 -2.15
C PHE A 37 15.79 6.83 -1.82
N VAL A 38 16.17 6.50 -0.58
CA VAL A 38 16.26 5.09 -0.14
C VAL A 38 14.90 4.40 -0.20
N VAL A 39 13.82 5.03 0.27
CA VAL A 39 12.49 4.42 0.27
C VAL A 39 11.96 4.20 -1.14
N TYR A 40 12.08 5.17 -2.04
CA TYR A 40 11.66 4.99 -3.43
C TYR A 40 12.50 3.96 -4.17
N THR A 41 13.80 3.85 -3.86
CA THR A 41 14.67 2.82 -4.43
C THR A 41 14.24 1.42 -3.98
N ILE A 42 13.96 1.23 -2.70
CA ILE A 42 13.46 -0.05 -2.16
C ILE A 42 12.09 -0.38 -2.76
N ALA A 43 11.18 0.61 -2.87
CA ALA A 43 9.88 0.43 -3.48
C ALA A 43 9.98 0.02 -4.96
N ALA A 44 10.84 0.67 -5.73
CA ALA A 44 11.09 0.33 -7.13
C ALA A 44 11.69 -1.08 -7.29
N ALA A 45 12.63 -1.48 -6.42
CA ALA A 45 13.19 -2.82 -6.43
C ALA A 45 12.13 -3.91 -6.13
N LEU A 46 11.24 -3.65 -5.16
CA LEU A 46 10.13 -4.55 -4.82
C LEU A 46 9.08 -4.60 -5.94
N ALA A 47 8.74 -3.45 -6.53
CA ALA A 47 7.81 -3.39 -7.66
C ALA A 47 8.36 -4.11 -8.90
N GLY A 48 9.66 -3.96 -9.19
CA GLY A 48 10.34 -4.70 -10.25
C GLY A 48 10.31 -6.21 -10.01
N LEU A 49 10.59 -6.66 -8.78
CA LEU A 49 10.52 -8.08 -8.41
C LEU A 49 9.08 -8.62 -8.52
N ALA A 50 8.09 -7.86 -8.08
CA ALA A 50 6.68 -8.21 -8.25
C ALA A 50 6.28 -8.30 -9.74
N GLY A 51 6.77 -7.39 -10.58
CA GLY A 51 6.57 -7.44 -12.03
C GLY A 51 7.16 -8.69 -12.67
N VAL A 52 8.36 -9.11 -12.27
CA VAL A 52 8.97 -10.37 -12.73
C VAL A 52 8.15 -11.58 -12.29
N MET A 53 7.62 -11.57 -11.07
CA MET A 53 6.73 -12.62 -10.58
C MET A 53 5.42 -12.68 -11.37
N GLU A 54 4.82 -11.54 -11.69
CA GLU A 54 3.60 -11.48 -12.48
C GLU A 54 3.84 -11.92 -13.93
N PHE A 55 4.98 -11.55 -14.51
CA PHE A 55 5.40 -12.02 -15.82
C PHE A 55 5.49 -13.55 -15.88
N SER A 56 5.97 -14.19 -14.80
CA SER A 56 6.01 -15.66 -14.72
C SER A 56 4.62 -16.31 -14.65
N LYS A 57 3.57 -15.57 -14.29
CA LYS A 57 2.18 -16.07 -14.25
C LYS A 57 1.46 -15.92 -15.57
N LEU A 58 1.91 -14.99 -16.43
CA LEU A 58 1.25 -14.69 -17.69
C LEU A 58 1.67 -15.67 -18.79
N SER A 59 0.76 -16.58 -19.16
CA SER A 59 0.95 -17.44 -20.35
C SER A 59 0.66 -16.73 -21.67
N VAL A 60 -0.07 -15.60 -21.63
CA VAL A 60 -0.45 -14.76 -22.77
C VAL A 60 -0.15 -13.31 -22.42
N GLY A 61 0.48 -12.56 -23.33
CA GLY A 61 0.85 -11.16 -23.13
C GLY A 61 -0.35 -10.20 -23.19
N ASP A 62 -1.27 -10.31 -22.22
CA ASP A 62 -2.40 -9.39 -22.08
C ASP A 62 -1.99 -8.20 -21.19
N PRO A 63 -1.95 -6.96 -21.73
CA PRO A 63 -1.56 -5.78 -20.96
C PRO A 63 -2.63 -5.32 -19.96
N THR A 64 -3.85 -5.84 -20.00
CA THR A 64 -4.96 -5.39 -19.15
C THR A 64 -4.94 -6.01 -17.75
N VAL A 65 -4.16 -7.07 -17.54
CA VAL A 65 -4.11 -7.85 -16.28
C VAL A 65 -3.62 -7.06 -15.06
N ALA A 66 -2.80 -6.03 -15.29
CA ALA A 66 -2.27 -5.18 -14.22
C ALA A 66 -3.05 -3.86 -14.06
N VAL A 67 -4.08 -3.62 -14.87
CA VAL A 67 -4.87 -2.38 -14.80
C VAL A 67 -5.68 -2.37 -13.52
N GLY A 68 -5.51 -1.31 -12.73
CA GLY A 68 -6.21 -1.15 -11.43
C GLY A 68 -5.51 -1.82 -10.25
N LEU A 69 -4.40 -2.54 -10.48
CA LEU A 69 -3.61 -3.16 -9.42
C LEU A 69 -3.01 -2.11 -8.46
N GLU A 70 -2.69 -0.92 -8.97
CA GLU A 70 -2.31 0.25 -8.16
C GLU A 70 -3.38 0.60 -7.12
N LEU A 71 -4.64 0.60 -7.54
CA LEU A 71 -5.78 0.96 -6.70
C LEU A 71 -6.03 -0.13 -5.64
N ASP A 72 -5.85 -1.40 -6.02
CA ASP A 72 -5.97 -2.55 -5.14
C ASP A 72 -4.89 -2.55 -4.05
N VAL A 73 -3.65 -2.19 -4.42
CA VAL A 73 -2.54 -2.02 -3.47
C VAL A 73 -2.82 -0.89 -2.48
N ILE A 74 -3.36 0.24 -2.95
CA ILE A 74 -3.76 1.35 -2.06
C ILE A 74 -4.85 0.89 -1.09
N ALA A 75 -5.86 0.15 -1.58
CA ALA A 75 -6.94 -0.39 -0.76
C ALA A 75 -6.41 -1.33 0.34
N ALA A 76 -5.54 -2.28 -0.03
CA ALA A 76 -4.91 -3.20 0.90
C ALA A 76 -4.14 -2.49 2.02
N VAL A 77 -3.40 -1.43 1.69
CA VAL A 77 -2.64 -0.64 2.68
C VAL A 77 -3.56 0.07 3.66
N ILE A 78 -4.65 0.69 3.18
CA ILE A 78 -5.60 1.44 4.03
C ILE A 78 -6.39 0.49 4.93
N ILE A 79 -6.88 -0.63 4.40
CA ILE A 79 -7.55 -1.67 5.19
C ILE A 79 -6.61 -2.21 6.27
N GLY A 80 -5.32 -2.34 5.94
CA GLY A 80 -4.26 -2.69 6.87
C GLY A 80 -3.92 -1.63 7.93
N GLY A 81 -4.60 -0.48 7.93
CA GLY A 81 -4.40 0.60 8.88
C GLY A 81 -3.31 1.61 8.51
N GLY A 82 -2.92 1.68 7.24
CA GLY A 82 -2.07 2.74 6.71
C GLY A 82 -2.85 4.04 6.52
N SER A 83 -2.28 5.16 6.97
CA SER A 83 -2.87 6.50 6.80
C SER A 83 -2.50 7.10 5.44
N LEU A 84 -3.50 7.60 4.70
CA LEU A 84 -3.27 8.37 3.47
C LEU A 84 -2.60 9.73 3.73
N LEU A 85 -2.87 10.31 4.90
CA LEU A 85 -2.27 11.57 5.35
C LEU A 85 -0.84 11.39 5.88
N GLY A 86 -0.36 10.15 5.95
CA GLY A 86 0.98 9.81 6.40
C GLY A 86 1.11 9.72 7.93
N GLY A 87 2.32 9.37 8.38
CA GLY A 87 2.70 9.34 9.79
C GLY A 87 2.18 8.16 10.62
N ARG A 88 1.31 7.30 10.06
CA ARG A 88 0.79 6.09 10.72
C ARG A 88 0.67 4.92 9.74
N GLY A 89 0.99 3.72 10.22
CA GLY A 89 0.86 2.48 9.46
C GLY A 89 1.74 1.38 10.04
N SER A 90 1.45 0.13 9.68
CA SER A 90 2.27 -1.02 10.06
C SER A 90 2.37 -2.03 8.92
N VAL A 91 3.56 -2.58 8.71
CA VAL A 91 3.79 -3.60 7.67
C VAL A 91 2.93 -4.84 7.92
N ALA A 92 2.78 -5.26 9.17
CA ALA A 92 1.94 -6.41 9.54
C ALA A 92 0.46 -6.18 9.18
N GLY A 93 -0.04 -4.97 9.46
CA GLY A 93 -1.39 -4.58 9.08
C GLY A 93 -1.57 -4.56 7.56
N THR A 94 -0.63 -4.00 6.81
CA THR A 94 -0.66 -4.01 5.33
C THR A 94 -0.67 -5.43 4.75
N ILE A 95 0.10 -6.37 5.33
CA ILE A 95 0.08 -7.77 4.89
C ILE A 95 -1.30 -8.39 5.14
N ALA A 96 -1.92 -8.12 6.28
CA ALA A 96 -3.28 -8.59 6.57
C ALA A 96 -4.31 -7.97 5.61
N GLY A 97 -4.20 -6.68 5.32
CA GLY A 97 -5.05 -5.99 4.34
C GLY A 97 -4.88 -6.54 2.92
N ALA A 98 -3.65 -6.83 2.50
CA ALA A 98 -3.36 -7.48 1.22
C ALA A 98 -3.99 -8.88 1.15
N ALA A 99 -3.87 -9.68 2.21
CA ALA A 99 -4.52 -10.99 2.28
C ALA A 99 -6.05 -10.89 2.15
N ILE A 100 -6.68 -9.90 2.80
CA ILE A 100 -8.12 -9.64 2.67
C ILE A 100 -8.48 -9.28 1.22
N MET A 101 -7.75 -8.35 0.59
CA MET A 101 -8.01 -7.98 -0.80
C MET A 101 -7.82 -9.17 -1.76
N SER A 102 -6.78 -9.99 -1.55
CA SER A 102 -6.57 -11.19 -2.35
C SER A 102 -7.71 -12.20 -2.21
N VAL A 103 -8.25 -12.40 -1.00
CA VAL A 103 -9.42 -13.27 -0.78
C VAL A 103 -10.65 -12.75 -1.50
N ILE A 104 -10.88 -11.43 -1.50
CA ILE A 104 -12.00 -10.81 -2.21
C ILE A 104 -11.83 -11.00 -3.73
N GLN A 105 -10.64 -10.75 -4.27
CA GLN A 105 -10.35 -10.92 -5.68
C GLN A 105 -10.53 -12.37 -6.15
N ILE A 106 -9.96 -13.34 -5.41
CA ILE A 106 -10.10 -14.77 -5.73
C ILE A 106 -11.56 -15.21 -5.56
N GLY A 107 -12.26 -14.71 -4.55
CA GLY A 107 -13.67 -15.00 -4.30
C GLY A 107 -14.58 -14.50 -5.43
N CYS A 108 -14.42 -13.24 -5.85
CA CYS A 108 -15.17 -12.67 -6.97
C CYS A 108 -14.88 -13.41 -8.29
N SER A 109 -13.61 -13.74 -8.54
CA SER A 109 -13.20 -14.50 -9.73
C SER A 109 -13.79 -15.90 -9.75
N GLN A 110 -13.77 -16.64 -8.62
CA GLN A 110 -14.38 -17.97 -8.54
C GLN A 110 -15.90 -17.98 -8.68
N GLN A 111 -16.58 -16.91 -8.28
CA GLN A 111 -18.01 -16.77 -8.52
C GLN A 111 -18.35 -16.41 -9.98
N GLY A 112 -17.33 -16.29 -10.85
CA GLY A 112 -17.52 -15.94 -12.26
C GLY A 112 -18.01 -14.51 -12.46
N LEU A 113 -17.79 -13.63 -11.48
CA LEU A 113 -18.22 -12.24 -11.60
C LEU A 113 -17.40 -11.52 -12.69
N PRO A 114 -18.06 -10.71 -13.52
CA PRO A 114 -17.36 -9.96 -14.55
C PRO A 114 -16.51 -8.84 -13.94
N ASN A 115 -15.41 -8.49 -14.61
CA ASN A 115 -14.36 -7.59 -14.10
C ASN A 115 -14.90 -6.21 -13.63
N TRP A 116 -15.93 -5.68 -14.28
CA TRP A 116 -16.54 -4.40 -13.90
C TRP A 116 -17.23 -4.45 -12.52
N VAL A 117 -17.80 -5.60 -12.14
CA VAL A 117 -18.38 -5.79 -10.79
C VAL A 117 -17.28 -5.78 -9.75
N GLN A 118 -16.16 -6.44 -10.03
CA GLN A 118 -15.00 -6.43 -9.14
C GLN A 118 -14.46 -5.01 -8.94
N GLN A 119 -14.35 -4.22 -10.01
CA GLN A 119 -13.93 -2.82 -9.93
C GLN A 119 -14.88 -1.96 -9.08
N ILE A 120 -16.20 -2.17 -9.19
CA ILE A 120 -17.19 -1.47 -8.36
C ILE A 120 -17.02 -1.87 -6.88
N VAL A 121 -16.81 -3.16 -6.60
CA VAL A 121 -16.60 -3.65 -5.23
C VAL A 121 -15.32 -3.05 -4.64
N THR A 122 -14.20 -3.12 -5.35
CA THR A 122 -12.92 -2.52 -4.91
C THR A 122 -13.06 -1.02 -4.68
N GLY A 123 -13.72 -0.30 -5.60
CA GLY A 123 -14.00 1.14 -5.44
C GLY A 123 -14.84 1.45 -4.21
N THR A 124 -15.89 0.64 -3.95
CA THR A 124 -16.76 0.80 -2.77
C THR A 124 -15.96 0.57 -1.48
N ILE A 125 -15.09 -0.44 -1.45
CA ILE A 125 -14.21 -0.74 -0.32
C ILE A 125 -13.27 0.44 -0.04
N ILE A 126 -12.66 1.03 -1.08
CA ILE A 126 -11.77 2.19 -0.93
C ILE A 126 -12.53 3.38 -0.39
N VAL A 127 -13.67 3.74 -0.98
CA VAL A 127 -14.48 4.88 -0.53
C VAL A 127 -14.91 4.68 0.93
N GLY A 128 -15.34 3.47 1.30
CA GLY A 128 -15.68 3.13 2.67
C GLY A 128 -14.49 3.24 3.63
N ALA A 129 -13.34 2.70 3.24
CA ALA A 129 -12.12 2.74 4.04
C ALA A 129 -11.61 4.17 4.25
N VAL A 130 -11.62 5.00 3.20
CA VAL A 130 -11.23 6.41 3.28
C VAL A 130 -12.24 7.22 4.10
N ALA A 131 -13.55 6.99 3.95
CA ALA A 131 -14.56 7.66 4.75
C ALA A 131 -14.37 7.36 6.26
N LEU A 132 -14.11 6.10 6.60
CA LEU A 132 -13.80 5.67 7.95
C LEU A 132 -12.49 6.28 8.47
N ASP A 133 -11.42 6.29 7.68
CA ASP A 133 -10.14 6.90 8.05
C ASP A 133 -10.30 8.41 8.34
N ARG A 134 -11.07 9.10 7.49
CA ARG A 134 -11.35 10.53 7.65
C ARG A 134 -12.21 10.82 8.87
N TRP A 135 -13.19 9.97 9.20
CA TRP A 135 -13.98 10.10 10.43
C TRP A 135 -13.14 9.84 11.68
N ARG A 136 -12.30 8.81 11.68
CA ARG A 136 -11.41 8.49 12.83
C ARG A 136 -10.33 9.54 13.08
N THR A 137 -9.95 10.31 12.06
CA THR A 137 -8.95 11.38 12.21
C THR A 137 -9.58 12.69 12.71
N LYS A 138 -10.91 12.84 12.60
CA LYS A 138 -11.64 14.05 13.01
C LYS A 138 -12.30 13.92 14.39
N ALA A 139 -12.53 12.70 14.86
CA ALA A 139 -12.92 12.37 16.23
C ALA A 139 -11.69 12.30 17.14
#